data_AF-A0A1H1FUP8-F1
#
_entry.id   AF-A0A1H1FUP8-F1
#
_cell.length_a   1.000
_cell.length_b   1.000
_cell.length_c   1.000
_cell.angle_alpha   90.00
_cell.angle_beta   90.00
_cell.angle_gamma   90.00
#
_symmetry.space_group_name_H-M   'P 1'
#
loop_
_entity.id
_entity.type
_entity.pdbx_description
1 polymer ?
#
loop_
_entity_poly.entity_id
_entity_poly.type
_entity_poly.pdbx_seq_one_letter_code
_entity_poly.pdbx_strand_id
1 'polypeptide(L)'
;MIPAVVLLRYGLAAVLAVAALGKLRRLPAFRRSLSRYGLRGGRAGAAAWAVVAVEALAAALILAPVPVAVAGAAGTILGTVFTGLQVFALARGDRAPCLCFGAVPAARASAPARLPGAGPAVAVLGAGLILLLAG
;
A
#
# COMPACT_ATOMS: atom_id res chain seq x y z
N MET A 1 7.00 2.45 28.92
CA MET A 1 7.74 2.24 27.65
C MET A 1 6.81 1.50 26.70
N ILE A 2 6.38 2.14 25.61
CA ILE A 2 5.51 1.48 24.62
C ILE A 2 6.38 0.48 23.86
N PRO A 3 6.01 -0.82 23.82
CA PRO A 3 6.82 -1.81 23.11
C PRO A 3 6.84 -1.48 21.61
N ALA A 4 8.02 -1.60 20.98
CA ALA A 4 8.21 -1.25 19.57
C ALA A 4 7.22 -1.95 18.62
N VAL A 5 6.82 -3.18 18.97
CA VAL A 5 5.78 -3.96 18.28
C VAL A 5 4.44 -3.23 18.20
N VAL A 6 4.03 -2.57 19.29
CA VAL A 6 2.77 -1.82 19.36
C VAL A 6 2.85 -0.57 18.47
N LEU A 7 3.98 0.15 18.50
CA LEU A 7 4.22 1.29 17.62
C LEU A 7 4.17 0.89 16.13
N LEU A 8 4.85 -0.21 15.76
CA LEU A 8 4.82 -0.72 14.39
C LEU A 8 3.42 -1.14 13.96
N ARG A 9 2.68 -1.82 14.84
CA ARG A 9 1.32 -2.30 14.57
C ARG A 9 0.36 -1.15 14.29
N TYR A 10 0.32 -0.14 15.18
CA TYR A 10 -0.53 1.03 14.99
C TYR A 10 -0.08 1.90 13.81
N GLY A 11 1.23 2.05 13.60
CA GLY A 11 1.78 2.76 12.44
C GLY A 11 1.39 2.10 11.11
N LEU A 12 1.51 0.77 11.01
CA LEU A 12 1.13 0.00 9.84
C LEU A 12 -0.38 0.12 9.56
N ALA A 13 -1.22 0.00 10.60
CA ALA A 13 -2.66 0.18 10.48
C ALA A 13 -3.03 1.59 10.00
N ALA A 14 -2.39 2.62 10.54
CA ALA A 14 -2.62 4.00 10.14
C ALA A 14 -2.23 4.24 8.67
N VAL A 15 -1.09 3.69 8.21
CA VAL A 15 -0.67 3.79 6.82
C VAL A 15 -1.68 3.13 5.87
N LEU A 16 -2.16 1.93 6.20
CA LEU A 16 -3.15 1.22 5.39
C LEU A 16 -4.51 1.92 5.38
N ALA A 17 -4.93 2.48 6.52
CA ALA A 17 -6.17 3.26 6.61
C ALA A 17 -6.10 4.54 5.76
N VAL A 18 -4.97 5.27 5.83
CA VAL A 18 -4.74 6.45 4.99
C VAL A 18 -4.67 6.06 3.51
N ALA A 19 -4.08 4.91 3.18
CA ALA A 19 -4.04 4.38 1.82
C ALA A 19 -5.41 4.06 1.25
N ALA A 20 -6.25 3.35 2.01
CA ALA A 20 -7.61 3.04 1.63
C ALA A 20 -8.43 4.33 1.45
N LEU A 21 -8.33 5.27 2.39
CA LEU A 21 -9.06 6.54 2.34
C LEU A 21 -8.61 7.41 1.16
N GLY A 22 -7.30 7.47 0.89
CA GLY A 22 -6.74 8.20 -0.25
C GLY A 22 -7.24 7.65 -1.59
N LYS A 23 -7.27 6.32 -1.73
CA LYS A 23 -7.82 5.65 -2.93
C LYS A 23 -9.33 5.84 -3.03
N LEU A 24 -10.07 5.82 -1.93
CA LEU A 24 -11.52 6.01 -1.92
C LEU A 24 -11.89 7.46 -2.34
N ARG A 25 -11.21 8.47 -1.78
CA ARG A 25 -11.44 9.88 -2.13
C ARG A 25 -11.10 10.21 -3.58
N ARG A 26 -10.17 9.49 -4.19
CA ARG A 26 -9.79 9.64 -5.60
C ARG A 26 -10.05 8.38 -6.42
N LEU A 27 -11.13 7.66 -6.11
CA LEU A 27 -11.45 6.38 -6.74
C LEU A 27 -11.54 6.46 -8.27
N PRO A 28 -12.11 7.51 -8.89
CA PRO A 28 -12.10 7.63 -10.36
C PRO A 28 -10.69 7.75 -10.94
N ALA A 29 -9.79 8.46 -10.25
CA ALA A 29 -8.39 8.58 -10.68
C ALA A 29 -7.63 7.26 -10.49
N PHE A 30 -7.91 6.53 -9.42
CA PHE A 30 -7.33 5.20 -9.17
C PHE A 30 -7.80 4.16 -10.19
N ARG A 31 -9.09 4.16 -10.51
CA ARG A 31 -9.63 3.34 -11.61
C ARG A 31 -8.96 3.66 -12.94
N ARG A 32 -8.69 4.93 -13.23
CA ARG A 32 -7.96 5.33 -14.44
C ARG A 32 -6.50 4.86 -14.41
N SER A 33 -5.81 4.90 -13.27
CA SER A 33 -4.44 4.36 -13.19
C SER A 33 -4.37 2.85 -13.44
N LEU A 34 -5.41 2.10 -13.07
CA LEU A 34 -5.49 0.66 -13.33
C LEU A 34 -5.53 0.30 -14.83
N SER A 35 -5.95 1.24 -15.69
CA SER A 35 -5.92 1.02 -17.14
C SER A 35 -4.51 0.82 -17.72
N ARG A 36 -3.47 1.36 -17.06
CA ARG A 36 -2.06 1.15 -17.43
C ARG A 36 -1.59 -0.28 -17.16
N TYR A 37 -2.27 -0.96 -16.23
CA TYR A 37 -2.06 -2.37 -15.93
C TYR A 37 -2.88 -3.29 -16.86
N GLY A 38 -3.53 -2.75 -17.91
CA GLY A 38 -4.34 -3.53 -18.85
C GLY A 38 -5.79 -3.76 -18.40
N LEU A 39 -6.19 -3.23 -17.25
CA LEU A 39 -7.56 -3.36 -16.73
C LEU A 39 -8.47 -2.28 -17.33
N ARG A 40 -9.49 -2.68 -18.10
CA ARG A 40 -10.46 -1.75 -18.71
C ARG A 40 -11.88 -1.98 -18.21
N GLY A 41 -12.71 -0.94 -18.29
CA GLY A 41 -14.14 -1.00 -18.01
C GLY A 41 -14.48 -1.51 -16.59
N GLY A 42 -15.39 -2.49 -16.51
CA GLY A 42 -15.84 -3.08 -15.25
C GLY A 42 -14.73 -3.73 -14.42
N ARG A 43 -13.72 -4.33 -15.08
CA ARG A 43 -12.58 -4.98 -14.40
C ARG A 43 -11.73 -3.98 -13.62
N ALA A 44 -11.54 -2.77 -14.16
CA ALA A 44 -10.84 -1.69 -13.45
C ALA A 44 -11.64 -1.20 -12.23
N GLY A 45 -12.98 -1.20 -12.32
CA GLY A 45 -13.85 -0.87 -11.19
C GLY A 45 -13.78 -1.92 -10.08
N ALA A 46 -13.91 -3.20 -10.45
CA ALA A 46 -13.82 -4.31 -9.50
C ALA A 46 -12.45 -4.37 -8.81
N ALA A 47 -11.36 -4.25 -9.58
CA ALA A 47 -10.01 -4.24 -9.02
C ALA A 47 -9.77 -3.03 -8.10
N ALA A 48 -10.30 -1.85 -8.45
CA ALA A 48 -10.17 -0.67 -7.59
C ALA A 48 -10.84 -0.88 -6.22
N TRP A 49 -12.06 -1.40 -6.23
CA TRP A 49 -12.80 -1.71 -5.00
C TRP A 49 -12.15 -2.83 -4.22
N ALA A 50 -11.67 -3.88 -4.88
CA ALA A 50 -10.96 -4.98 -4.24
C ALA A 50 -9.72 -4.48 -3.49
N VAL A 51 -8.89 -3.63 -4.10
CA VAL A 51 -7.70 -3.08 -3.44
C VAL A 51 -8.07 -2.22 -2.22
N VAL A 52 -9.08 -1.35 -2.35
CA VAL A 52 -9.54 -0.52 -1.22
C VAL A 52 -10.08 -1.38 -0.08
N ALA A 53 -10.87 -2.41 -0.40
CA ALA A 53 -11.43 -3.33 0.58
C ALA A 53 -10.33 -4.13 1.29
N VAL A 54 -9.33 -4.64 0.56
CA VAL A 54 -8.20 -5.37 1.16
C VAL A 54 -7.37 -4.47 2.07
N GLU A 55 -7.09 -3.23 1.68
CA GLU A 55 -6.34 -2.29 2.53
C GLU A 55 -7.11 -1.92 3.81
N ALA A 56 -8.41 -1.68 3.70
CA ALA A 56 -9.27 -1.39 4.84
C ALA A 56 -9.41 -2.60 5.78
N LEU A 57 -9.60 -3.80 5.22
CA LEU A 57 -9.71 -5.03 5.98
C LEU A 57 -8.38 -5.36 6.68
N ALA A 58 -7.24 -5.16 6.01
CA ALA A 58 -5.93 -5.33 6.61
C ALA A 58 -5.70 -4.34 7.75
N ALA A 59 -6.08 -3.07 7.59
CA ALA A 59 -6.01 -2.09 8.69
C ALA A 59 -6.86 -2.52 9.89
N ALA A 60 -8.08 -3.01 9.66
CA ALA A 60 -8.95 -3.52 10.72
C ALA A 60 -8.38 -4.79 11.39
N LEU A 61 -7.86 -5.74 10.61
CA LEU A 61 -7.22 -6.96 11.11
C LEU A 61 -5.99 -6.63 11.95
N ILE A 62 -5.16 -5.68 11.53
CA ILE A 62 -3.99 -5.26 12.30
C ILE A 62 -4.41 -4.61 13.63
N LEU A 63 -5.56 -3.94 13.70
CA LEU A 63 -6.09 -3.37 14.95
C LEU A 63 -6.82 -4.38 15.84
N ALA A 64 -7.34 -5.47 15.27
CA ALA A 64 -8.00 -6.54 16.02
C ALA A 64 -7.01 -7.29 16.93
N PRO A 65 -7.47 -7.99 17.98
CA PRO A 65 -6.61 -8.78 18.89
C PRO A 65 -6.12 -10.09 18.24
N VAL A 66 -5.57 -10.01 17.02
CA VAL A 66 -4.98 -11.14 16.29
C VAL A 66 -3.48 -11.30 16.61
N PRO A 67 -2.91 -12.50 16.40
CA PRO A 67 -1.48 -12.74 16.59
C PRO A 67 -0.62 -11.78 15.75
N VAL A 68 0.50 -11.35 16.32
CA VAL A 68 1.42 -10.38 15.70
C VAL A 68 1.96 -10.90 14.36
N ALA A 69 2.23 -12.20 14.25
CA ALA A 69 2.65 -12.85 13.02
C ALA A 69 1.64 -12.71 11.87
N VAL A 70 0.33 -12.76 12.16
CA VAL A 70 -0.74 -12.61 11.15
C VAL A 70 -0.78 -11.17 10.62
N ALA A 71 -0.67 -10.19 11.52
CA ALA A 71 -0.58 -8.78 11.17
C ALA A 71 0.68 -8.48 10.34
N GLY A 72 1.81 -9.07 10.72
CA GLY A 72 3.08 -9.01 10.00
C GLY A 72 2.96 -9.56 8.58
N ALA A 73 2.45 -10.79 8.45
CA ALA A 73 2.27 -11.49 7.17
C ALA A 73 1.43 -10.65 6.19
N ALA A 74 0.27 -10.16 6.65
CA ALA A 74 -0.62 -9.32 5.85
C ALA A 74 0.09 -8.05 5.36
N GLY A 75 0.83 -7.36 6.25
CA GLY A 75 1.62 -6.18 5.90
C GLY A 75 2.69 -6.47 4.85
N THR A 76 3.46 -7.55 5.01
CA THR A 76 4.48 -7.97 4.05
C THR A 76 3.92 -8.31 2.68
N ILE A 77 2.81 -9.07 2.63
CA ILE A 77 2.18 -9.48 1.38
C ILE A 77 1.66 -8.25 0.63
N LEU A 78 0.95 -7.36 1.33
CA LEU A 78 0.46 -6.11 0.75
C LEU A 78 1.60 -5.23 0.23
N GLY A 79 2.66 -5.09 1.03
CA GLY A 79 3.85 -4.33 0.66
C GLY A 79 4.57 -4.90 -0.57
N THR A 80 4.73 -6.22 -0.66
CA THR A 80 5.42 -6.88 -1.79
C THR A 80 4.58 -6.78 -3.06
N VAL A 81 3.28 -7.05 -3.00
CA VAL A 81 2.39 -6.93 -4.17
C VAL A 81 2.38 -5.50 -4.69
N PHE A 82 2.24 -4.51 -3.81
CA PHE A 82 2.26 -3.10 -4.20
C PHE A 82 3.59 -2.71 -4.85
N THR A 83 4.71 -3.09 -4.24
CA THR A 83 6.05 -2.79 -4.74
C THR A 83 6.29 -3.46 -6.09
N GLY A 84 5.91 -4.72 -6.25
CA GLY A 84 6.01 -5.46 -7.50
C GLY A 84 5.21 -4.81 -8.62
N LEU A 85 3.98 -4.35 -8.36
CA LEU A 85 3.17 -3.63 -9.35
C LEU A 85 3.82 -2.32 -9.78
N GLN A 86 4.37 -1.54 -8.84
CA GLN A 86 5.05 -0.28 -9.16
C GLN A 86 6.35 -0.53 -9.96
N VAL A 87 7.13 -1.54 -9.60
CA VAL A 87 8.33 -1.94 -10.37
C VAL A 87 7.95 -2.41 -11.77
N PHE A 88 6.87 -3.19 -11.91
CA PHE A 88 6.37 -3.65 -13.21
C PHE A 88 5.90 -2.50 -14.10
N ALA A 89 5.23 -1.48 -13.54
CA ALA A 89 4.87 -0.28 -14.28
C ALA A 89 6.12 0.47 -14.75
N LEU A 90 7.11 0.66 -13.86
CA LEU A 90 8.38 1.31 -14.21
C LEU A 90 9.15 0.54 -15.30
N ALA A 91 9.17 -0.80 -15.23
CA ALA A 91 9.82 -1.64 -16.23
C ALA A 91 9.19 -1.54 -17.62
N ARG A 92 7.88 -1.23 -17.69
CA ARG A 92 7.17 -0.96 -18.96
C ARG A 92 7.29 0.50 -19.43
N GLY A 93 8.07 1.33 -18.74
CA GLY A 93 8.19 2.76 -19.02
C GLY A 93 6.99 3.59 -18.53
N ASP A 94 6.04 2.95 -17.85
CA ASP A 94 4.84 3.59 -17.34
C ASP A 94 5.09 4.20 -15.95
N ARG A 95 4.96 5.53 -15.85
CA ARG A 95 5.03 6.23 -14.56
C ARG A 95 3.64 6.39 -13.97
N ALA A 96 3.12 5.31 -13.35
CA ALA A 96 1.82 5.34 -12.67
C ALA A 96 1.88 6.24 -11.42
N PRO A 97 0.95 7.20 -11.25
CA PRO A 97 0.90 8.00 -10.03
C PRO A 97 0.53 7.14 -8.82
N CYS A 98 1.30 7.23 -7.75
CA CYS A 98 0.93 6.62 -6.47
C CYS A 98 -0.27 7.37 -5.88
N LEU A 99 -1.38 6.65 -5.66
CA LEU A 99 -2.62 7.21 -5.10
C LEU A 99 -2.82 6.85 -3.61
N CYS A 100 -1.83 6.21 -2.99
CA CYS A 100 -1.88 5.74 -1.60
C CYS A 100 -1.87 6.87 -0.55
N PHE A 101 -1.51 8.10 -0.89
CA PHE A 101 -1.63 9.25 0.02
C PHE A 101 -2.38 10.38 -0.66
N GLY A 102 -3.32 10.03 -1.55
CA GLY A 102 -3.82 10.93 -2.57
C GLY A 102 -2.89 10.99 -3.78
N ALA A 103 -3.17 11.92 -4.70
CA ALA A 103 -2.43 12.03 -5.97
C ALA A 103 -1.02 12.59 -5.75
N VAL A 104 -0.05 11.70 -5.56
CA VAL A 104 1.36 12.06 -5.64
C VAL A 104 1.73 12.12 -7.13
N PRO A 105 2.23 13.26 -7.65
CA PRO A 105 2.60 13.38 -9.06
C PRO A 105 3.62 12.31 -9.46
N ALA A 106 3.43 11.67 -10.61
CA ALA A 106 4.29 10.58 -11.09
C ALA A 106 5.78 10.97 -11.20
N ALA A 107 6.07 12.26 -11.46
CA ALA A 107 7.42 12.83 -11.45
C ALA A 107 8.09 12.79 -10.07
N ARG A 108 7.31 12.88 -8.99
CA ARG A 108 7.80 12.84 -7.60
C ARG A 108 7.98 11.41 -7.09
N ALA A 109 7.32 10.44 -7.72
CA ALA A 109 7.45 9.02 -7.40
C ALA A 109 8.66 8.32 -8.07
N SER A 110 9.30 8.95 -9.06
CA SER A 110 10.33 8.35 -9.93
C SER A 110 11.62 9.18 -10.07
N ALA A 111 11.83 10.18 -9.22
CA ALA A 111 13.09 10.94 -9.22
C ALA A 111 14.29 10.04 -8.85
N PRO A 112 15.44 10.15 -9.54
CA PRO A 112 16.63 9.35 -9.24
C PRO A 112 17.14 9.68 -7.83
N ALA A 113 17.12 8.68 -6.95
CA ALA A 113 17.93 8.56 -5.73
C ALA A 113 18.14 9.83 -4.86
N ARG A 114 17.08 10.60 -4.60
CA ARG A 114 16.92 11.28 -3.30
C ARG A 114 15.57 10.86 -2.74
N LEU A 115 15.61 10.05 -1.67
CA LEU A 115 14.44 9.55 -0.95
C LEU A 115 13.63 10.72 -0.37
N PRO A 116 12.41 10.96 -0.88
CA PRO A 116 11.28 10.99 0.06
C PRO A 116 10.01 10.26 -0.44
N GLY A 117 10.04 9.63 -1.64
CA GLY A 117 8.85 9.00 -2.25
C GLY A 117 8.70 7.48 -2.03
N ALA A 118 9.79 6.75 -1.78
CA ALA A 118 9.79 5.31 -1.52
C ALA A 118 9.54 4.95 -0.04
N GLY A 119 9.53 5.95 0.85
CA GLY A 119 9.39 5.80 2.30
C GLY A 119 8.22 4.92 2.74
N PRO A 120 6.99 5.07 2.22
CA PRO A 120 5.85 4.36 2.79
C PRO A 120 5.76 2.88 2.37
N ALA A 121 6.15 2.53 1.14
CA ALA A 121 6.12 1.13 0.69
C ALA A 121 7.22 0.31 1.39
N VAL A 122 8.42 0.87 1.49
CA VAL A 122 9.54 0.27 2.24
C VAL A 122 9.23 0.22 3.73
N ALA A 123 8.56 1.24 4.29
CA ALA A 123 8.10 1.22 5.67
C ALA A 123 7.03 0.14 5.93
N VAL A 124 6.07 -0.05 5.02
CA VAL A 124 5.05 -1.12 5.13
C VAL A 124 5.69 -2.50 5.03
N LEU A 125 6.59 -2.70 4.06
CA LEU A 125 7.37 -3.94 3.92
C LEU A 125 8.23 -4.23 5.14
N GLY A 126 9.02 -3.24 5.57
CA GLY A 126 9.92 -3.34 6.71
C GLY A 126 9.17 -3.57 8.02
N ALA A 127 8.12 -2.79 8.28
CA ALA A 127 7.30 -2.95 9.49
C ALA A 127 6.57 -4.29 9.51
N GLY A 128 6.02 -4.73 8.37
CA GLY A 128 5.40 -6.04 8.22
C GLY A 128 6.39 -7.18 8.49
N LEU A 129 7.60 -7.09 7.96
CA LEU A 129 8.63 -8.11 8.12
C LEU A 129 9.14 -8.18 9.56
N ILE A 130 9.33 -7.02 10.20
CA ILE A 130 9.71 -6.95 11.62
C ILE A 130 8.61 -7.55 12.51
N LEU A 131 7.34 -7.23 12.24
CA LEU A 131 6.20 -7.81 12.95
C LEU A 131 6.11 -9.33 12.73
N LEU A 132 6.39 -9.81 11.51
CA LEU A 132 6.36 -11.23 11.19
C LEU A 132 7.45 -12.01 11.92
N LEU A 133 8.65 -11.44 12.05
CA LEU A 133 9.79 -12.08 12.73
C LEU A 133 9.72 -11.96 14.26
N ALA A 134 8.96 -11.01 14.78
CA ALA A 134 8.82 -10.76 16.23
C ALA A 134 7.65 -11.51 16.88
N GLY A 135 6.79 -12.18 16.08
CA GLY A 135 5.67 -12.99 16.55
C GLY A 135 5.95 -14.48 16.40
#